data_AF-A0AAJ4P439-F1
#
_entry.id   AF-A0AAJ4P439-F1
#
_cell.length_a   1.000
_cell.length_b   1.000
_cell.length_c   1.000
_cell.angle_alpha   90.00
_cell.angle_beta   90.00
_cell.angle_gamma   90.00
#
_symmetry.space_group_name_H-M   'P 1'
#
loop_
_entity.id
_entity.type
_entity.pdbx_description
1 polymer ?
#
loop_
_entity_poly.entity_id
_entity_poly.type
_entity_poly.pdbx_seq_one_letter_code
_entity_poly.pdbx_strand_id
1 'polypeptide(L)'
;MALDQIWKQQLTLVTYGNEYLTQDLSFNRWIQHSIFNQHQFAFRDLISQHLLAQHFQIWLEGLKKQGVRRLSLHRSDLLVDEKNPNANVELLPLAHFIVSHGAKAKTAWIIGKELPEWYSADNDYEAPKSQQSPLRHETFWCYELNPKLAKRIDVDLEAPNWDDIQAYTDHELFESSLAQDFTEPAYTNLPYYGTMPAIQADNESHLALIPTDYSADYAHQTLYRLDALNDFIQTKIQHPYRADGEVLSPEQQLNLRHFSQKIDDLSAKFISKVANHYKTAQLTPKVAPDPFVGMSTEDRSPKISKAEKPQDPGKSSSSANVLTLIVITVIICLIGYYFGL
;
A
#
# COMPACT_ATOMS: atom_id res chain seq x y z
N MET A 1 5.12 11.03 -12.94
CA MET A 1 3.73 10.80 -13.36
C MET A 1 3.00 10.46 -12.08
N ALA A 2 1.96 11.21 -11.71
CA ALA A 2 1.20 10.85 -10.51
C ALA A 2 0.71 9.40 -10.64
N LEU A 3 0.81 8.64 -9.55
CA LEU A 3 0.27 7.28 -9.44
C LEU A 3 -1.18 7.27 -9.98
N ASP A 4 -1.47 6.43 -10.97
CA ASP A 4 -2.85 6.25 -11.46
C ASP A 4 -3.74 5.88 -10.28
N GLN A 5 -4.81 6.64 -10.07
CA GLN A 5 -5.69 6.51 -8.91
C GLN A 5 -6.45 5.18 -8.88
N ILE A 6 -6.37 4.37 -9.93
CA ILE A 6 -6.94 3.02 -10.01
C ILE A 6 -6.57 2.10 -8.83
N TRP A 7 -5.42 2.35 -8.17
CA TRP A 7 -5.04 1.63 -6.95
C TRP A 7 -6.09 1.75 -5.84
N LYS A 8 -6.86 2.83 -5.79
CA LYS A 8 -7.92 3.05 -4.79
C LYS A 8 -9.05 2.03 -4.96
N GLN A 9 -9.45 1.78 -6.21
CA GLN A 9 -10.42 0.75 -6.56
C GLN A 9 -9.83 -0.64 -6.29
N GLN A 10 -8.57 -0.90 -6.65
CA GLN A 10 -7.91 -2.18 -6.37
C GLN A 10 -7.80 -2.46 -4.87
N LEU A 11 -7.41 -1.46 -4.05
CA LEU A 11 -7.38 -1.53 -2.60
C LEU A 11 -8.77 -1.87 -2.03
N THR A 12 -9.81 -1.17 -2.49
CA THR A 12 -11.19 -1.41 -2.05
C THR A 12 -11.66 -2.81 -2.44
N LEU A 13 -11.40 -3.25 -3.68
CA LEU A 13 -11.72 -4.59 -4.15
C LEU A 13 -11.04 -5.68 -3.30
N VAL A 14 -9.78 -5.48 -2.91
CA VAL A 14 -9.05 -6.44 -2.08
C VAL A 14 -9.57 -6.45 -0.64
N THR A 15 -9.71 -5.29 -0.01
CA THR A 15 -10.10 -5.22 1.41
C THR A 15 -11.54 -5.67 1.64
N TYR A 16 -12.52 -5.09 0.93
CA TYR A 16 -13.92 -5.51 1.02
C TYR A 16 -14.17 -6.89 0.38
N GLY A 17 -13.45 -7.23 -0.69
CA GLY A 17 -13.53 -8.56 -1.28
C GLY A 17 -13.06 -9.64 -0.30
N ASN A 18 -12.02 -9.38 0.49
CA ASN A 18 -11.61 -10.29 1.56
C ASN A 18 -12.69 -10.46 2.64
N GLU A 19 -13.40 -9.40 3.03
CA GLU A 19 -14.51 -9.55 3.96
C GLU A 19 -15.67 -10.36 3.38
N TYR A 20 -15.98 -10.17 2.10
CA TYR A 20 -16.96 -10.98 1.37
C TYR A 20 -16.57 -12.46 1.33
N LEU A 21 -15.30 -12.76 1.03
CA LEU A 21 -14.79 -14.12 0.87
C LEU A 21 -14.63 -14.86 2.20
N THR A 22 -14.36 -14.15 3.30
CA THR A 22 -14.03 -14.78 4.60
C THR A 22 -15.14 -14.73 5.64
N GLN A 23 -16.01 -13.72 5.59
CA GLN A 23 -17.05 -13.50 6.62
C GLN A 23 -18.47 -13.68 6.11
N ASP A 24 -18.65 -14.13 4.87
CA ASP A 24 -19.97 -14.23 4.22
C ASP A 24 -20.76 -12.90 4.26
N LEU A 25 -20.07 -11.75 4.26
CA LEU A 25 -20.73 -10.44 4.19
C LEU A 25 -21.55 -10.34 2.90
N SER A 26 -22.74 -9.74 2.98
CA SER A 26 -23.53 -9.42 1.79
C SER A 26 -22.94 -8.23 1.03
N PHE A 27 -23.02 -8.24 -0.31
CA PHE A 27 -22.70 -7.08 -1.15
C PHE A 27 -23.48 -5.82 -0.79
N ASN A 28 -24.67 -5.95 -0.19
CA ASN A 28 -25.53 -4.83 0.17
C ASN A 28 -24.79 -3.74 0.98
N ARG A 29 -23.74 -4.11 1.72
CA ARG A 29 -22.96 -3.18 2.53
C ARG A 29 -22.01 -2.28 1.73
N TRP A 30 -21.57 -2.69 0.53
CA TRP A 30 -20.51 -1.97 -0.21
C TRP A 30 -20.70 -1.90 -1.73
N ILE A 31 -21.83 -2.42 -2.22
CA ILE A 31 -22.21 -2.34 -3.64
C ILE A 31 -22.35 -0.90 -4.15
N GLN A 32 -22.76 0.03 -3.27
CA GLN A 32 -22.92 1.45 -3.58
C GLN A 32 -21.65 2.27 -3.29
N HIS A 33 -20.50 1.62 -3.13
CA HIS A 33 -19.28 2.33 -2.82
C HIS A 33 -18.93 3.30 -3.95
N SER A 34 -18.92 4.59 -3.61
CA SER A 34 -18.74 5.68 -4.58
C SER A 34 -17.45 5.62 -5.40
N ILE A 35 -16.43 4.91 -4.91
CA ILE A 35 -15.14 4.75 -5.58
C ILE A 35 -15.27 4.00 -6.91
N PHE A 36 -16.36 3.25 -7.10
CA PHE A 36 -16.65 2.53 -8.34
C PHE A 36 -17.57 3.30 -9.29
N ASN A 37 -18.18 4.42 -8.89
CA ASN A 37 -19.22 5.10 -9.68
C ASN A 37 -18.72 5.62 -11.04
N GLN A 38 -17.42 5.85 -11.19
CA GLN A 38 -16.80 6.32 -12.44
C GLN A 38 -16.14 5.20 -13.24
N HIS A 39 -16.26 3.94 -12.79
CA HIS A 39 -15.57 2.80 -13.37
C HIS A 39 -16.51 1.69 -13.77
N GLN A 40 -16.27 1.13 -14.94
CA GLN A 40 -16.90 -0.10 -15.40
C GLN A 40 -15.84 -1.19 -15.53
N PHE A 41 -15.92 -2.20 -14.67
CA PHE A 41 -14.96 -3.30 -14.66
C PHE A 41 -15.41 -4.46 -15.53
N ALA A 42 -14.47 -5.04 -16.26
CA ALA A 42 -14.60 -6.36 -16.84
C ALA A 42 -13.47 -7.26 -16.31
N PHE A 43 -13.75 -8.56 -16.25
CA PHE A 43 -12.82 -9.59 -15.80
C PHE A 43 -12.77 -10.66 -16.89
N ARG A 44 -11.59 -10.92 -17.43
CA ARG A 44 -11.38 -11.81 -18.56
C ARG A 44 -10.23 -12.76 -18.32
N ASP A 45 -10.29 -13.92 -18.97
CA ASP A 45 -9.14 -14.82 -19.05
C ASP A 45 -8.12 -14.28 -20.06
N LEU A 46 -6.84 -14.18 -19.68
CA LEU A 46 -5.81 -13.58 -20.52
C LEU A 46 -5.53 -14.39 -21.79
N ILE A 47 -5.60 -15.72 -21.72
CA ILE A 47 -5.22 -16.59 -22.86
C ILE A 47 -6.36 -16.71 -23.86
N SER A 48 -7.55 -17.07 -23.38
CA SER A 48 -8.74 -17.31 -24.22
C SER A 48 -9.54 -16.04 -24.53
N GLN A 49 -9.26 -14.94 -23.84
CA GLN A 49 -10.00 -13.68 -23.90
C GLN A 49 -11.47 -13.74 -23.48
N HIS A 50 -11.89 -14.87 -22.91
CA HIS A 50 -13.26 -15.11 -22.50
C HIS A 50 -13.65 -14.14 -21.37
N LEU A 51 -14.85 -13.54 -21.50
CA LEU A 51 -15.47 -12.77 -20.44
C LEU A 51 -15.86 -13.68 -19.27
N LEU A 52 -15.26 -13.44 -18.11
CA LEU A 52 -15.53 -14.17 -16.86
C LEU A 52 -16.57 -13.43 -16.00
N ALA A 53 -16.47 -12.10 -15.94
CA ALA A 53 -17.43 -11.26 -15.24
C ALA A 53 -17.46 -9.84 -15.82
N GLN A 54 -18.64 -9.23 -15.82
CA GLN A 54 -18.90 -7.88 -16.31
C GLN A 54 -19.00 -6.83 -15.19
N HIS A 55 -18.78 -7.23 -13.94
CA HIS A 55 -18.63 -6.36 -12.78
C HIS A 55 -18.06 -7.15 -11.60
N PHE A 56 -17.61 -6.43 -10.56
CA PHE A 56 -16.87 -7.02 -9.44
C PHE A 56 -17.67 -8.02 -8.59
N GLN A 57 -19.00 -7.88 -8.48
CA GLN A 57 -19.81 -8.82 -7.69
C GLN A 57 -19.84 -10.22 -8.32
N ILE A 58 -20.06 -10.32 -9.64
CA ILE A 58 -20.02 -11.61 -10.34
C ILE A 58 -18.62 -12.20 -10.28
N TRP A 59 -17.59 -11.36 -10.38
CA TRP A 59 -16.20 -11.78 -10.21
C TRP A 59 -15.98 -12.41 -8.82
N LEU A 60 -16.34 -11.73 -7.74
CA LEU A 60 -16.18 -12.24 -6.37
C LEU A 60 -17.02 -13.50 -6.10
N GLU A 61 -18.25 -13.57 -6.61
CA GLU A 61 -19.07 -14.79 -6.55
C GLU A 61 -18.42 -15.96 -7.29
N GLY A 62 -17.86 -15.69 -8.48
CA GLY A 62 -17.12 -16.67 -9.27
C GLY A 62 -15.90 -17.19 -8.52
N LEU A 63 -15.10 -16.28 -7.94
CA LEU A 63 -13.94 -16.62 -7.11
C LEU A 63 -14.33 -17.48 -5.89
N LYS A 64 -15.39 -17.08 -5.18
CA LYS A 64 -15.89 -17.82 -4.01
C LYS A 64 -16.32 -19.24 -4.38
N LYS A 65 -17.05 -19.41 -5.48
CA LYS A 65 -17.45 -20.74 -6.02
C LYS A 65 -16.25 -21.60 -6.42
N GLN A 66 -15.16 -20.98 -6.86
CA GLN A 66 -13.89 -21.65 -7.17
C GLN A 66 -13.05 -21.96 -5.91
N GLY A 67 -13.54 -21.62 -4.71
CA GLY A 67 -12.86 -21.89 -3.45
C GLY A 67 -11.74 -20.92 -3.10
N VAL A 68 -11.69 -19.75 -3.75
CA VAL A 68 -10.78 -18.66 -3.36
C VAL A 68 -11.22 -18.10 -2.02
N ARG A 69 -10.26 -17.91 -1.12
CA ARG A 69 -10.52 -17.40 0.24
C ARG A 69 -9.81 -16.09 0.57
N ARG A 70 -8.89 -15.66 -0.29
CA ARG A 70 -8.11 -14.45 -0.09
C ARG A 70 -7.82 -13.77 -1.42
N LEU A 71 -7.92 -12.45 -1.40
CA LEU A 71 -7.33 -11.55 -2.36
C LEU A 71 -6.13 -10.86 -1.72
N SER A 72 -5.15 -10.51 -2.54
CA SER A 72 -4.05 -9.65 -2.14
C SER A 72 -3.67 -8.67 -3.24
N LEU A 73 -3.05 -7.56 -2.85
CA LEU A 73 -2.55 -6.53 -3.74
C LEU A 73 -1.03 -6.53 -3.73
N HIS A 74 -0.41 -6.59 -4.91
CA HIS A 74 1.03 -6.68 -5.06
C HIS A 74 1.55 -5.63 -6.02
N ARG A 75 2.81 -5.24 -5.84
CA ARG A 75 3.48 -4.34 -6.77
C ARG A 75 3.85 -5.08 -8.05
N SER A 76 3.68 -4.41 -9.19
CA SER A 76 3.91 -4.99 -10.52
C SER A 76 5.37 -5.32 -10.82
N ASP A 77 6.32 -4.80 -10.04
CA ASP A 77 7.74 -5.16 -10.12
C ASP A 77 7.99 -6.66 -9.85
N LEU A 78 7.11 -7.33 -9.11
CA LEU A 78 7.16 -8.78 -8.93
C LEU A 78 7.01 -9.58 -10.23
N LEU A 79 6.45 -8.95 -11.28
CA LEU A 79 6.17 -9.55 -12.58
C LEU A 79 7.10 -9.06 -13.70
N VAL A 80 8.13 -8.27 -13.40
CA VAL A 80 8.99 -7.64 -14.41
C VAL A 80 9.68 -8.63 -15.35
N ASP A 81 9.94 -9.85 -14.86
CA ASP A 81 10.59 -10.92 -15.61
C ASP A 81 9.62 -11.72 -16.49
N GLU A 82 8.30 -11.53 -16.33
CA GLU A 82 7.30 -12.33 -17.05
C GLU A 82 7.01 -11.74 -18.42
N LYS A 83 7.00 -12.63 -19.42
CA LYS A 83 6.55 -12.28 -20.76
C LYS A 83 5.03 -12.33 -20.79
N ASN A 84 4.40 -11.27 -21.29
CA ASN A 84 2.98 -11.28 -21.57
C ASN A 84 2.63 -12.46 -22.51
N PRO A 85 1.80 -13.41 -22.05
CA PRO A 85 1.50 -14.62 -22.82
C PRO A 85 0.50 -14.38 -23.96
N ASN A 86 -0.17 -13.21 -24.02
CA ASN A 86 -1.10 -12.87 -25.09
C ASN A 86 -0.69 -11.57 -25.81
N ALA A 87 -0.29 -11.69 -27.07
CA ALA A 87 0.10 -10.54 -27.89
C ALA A 87 -1.06 -9.61 -28.28
N ASN A 88 -2.31 -10.07 -28.16
CA ASN A 88 -3.51 -9.30 -28.49
C ASN A 88 -4.01 -8.46 -27.31
N VAL A 89 -3.30 -8.50 -26.17
CA VAL A 89 -3.62 -7.70 -24.99
C VAL A 89 -2.37 -6.95 -24.60
N GLU A 90 -2.46 -5.64 -24.48
CA GLU A 90 -1.43 -4.82 -23.88
C GLU A 90 -1.69 -4.72 -22.38
N LEU A 91 -0.83 -5.32 -21.56
CA LEU A 91 -0.90 -5.16 -20.11
C LEU A 91 -0.39 -3.77 -19.72
N LEU A 92 -1.19 -3.02 -18.95
CA LEU A 92 -0.86 -1.65 -18.59
C LEU A 92 0.23 -1.60 -17.50
N PRO A 93 1.17 -0.65 -17.55
CA PRO A 93 2.26 -0.51 -16.58
C PRO A 93 1.78 0.17 -15.29
N LEU A 94 0.74 -0.37 -14.66
CA LEU A 94 0.23 0.12 -13.38
C LEU A 94 1.11 -0.35 -12.22
N ALA A 95 1.08 0.39 -11.12
CA ALA A 95 1.89 0.08 -9.95
C ALA A 95 1.50 -1.24 -9.26
N HIS A 96 0.23 -1.65 -9.37
CA HIS A 96 -0.30 -2.79 -8.64
C HIS A 96 -1.12 -3.77 -9.50
N PHE A 97 -1.14 -5.01 -9.07
CA PHE A 97 -2.04 -6.06 -9.55
C PHE A 97 -2.65 -6.84 -8.39
N ILE A 98 -3.81 -7.45 -8.63
CA ILE A 98 -4.52 -8.26 -7.62
C ILE A 98 -4.15 -9.73 -7.81
N VAL A 99 -4.02 -10.49 -6.73
CA VAL A 99 -3.87 -11.95 -6.75
C VAL A 99 -5.03 -12.60 -6.00
N SER A 100 -5.69 -13.56 -6.63
CA SER A 100 -6.64 -14.45 -5.97
C SER A 100 -5.96 -15.75 -5.55
N HIS A 101 -6.16 -16.15 -4.29
CA HIS A 101 -5.54 -17.33 -3.69
C HIS A 101 -6.52 -18.49 -3.67
N GLY A 102 -6.39 -19.38 -4.66
CA GLY A 102 -7.08 -20.67 -4.68
C GLY A 102 -6.32 -21.75 -3.92
N ALA A 103 -6.96 -22.88 -3.66
CA ALA A 103 -6.35 -23.98 -2.92
C ALA A 103 -5.15 -24.63 -3.62
N LYS A 104 -5.11 -24.58 -4.96
CA LYS A 104 -4.07 -25.22 -5.78
C LYS A 104 -3.15 -24.25 -6.50
N ALA A 105 -3.64 -23.04 -6.79
CA ALA A 105 -2.97 -22.08 -7.64
C ALA A 105 -3.26 -20.65 -7.18
N LYS A 106 -2.34 -19.74 -7.51
CA LYS A 106 -2.52 -18.30 -7.36
C LYS A 106 -2.72 -17.70 -8.74
N THR A 107 -3.72 -16.84 -8.88
CA THR A 107 -4.07 -16.22 -10.17
C THR A 107 -3.88 -14.72 -10.05
N ALA A 108 -3.07 -14.15 -10.94
CA ALA A 108 -2.91 -12.70 -11.05
C ALA A 108 -4.06 -12.11 -11.87
N TRP A 109 -4.44 -10.87 -11.53
CA TRP A 109 -5.45 -10.04 -12.20
C TRP A 109 -4.81 -8.69 -12.50
N ILE A 110 -4.47 -8.48 -13.77
CA ILE A 110 -3.72 -7.30 -14.25
C ILE A 110 -4.60 -6.51 -15.20
N ILE A 111 -4.58 -5.20 -15.09
CA ILE A 111 -5.35 -4.35 -16.02
C ILE A 111 -4.62 -4.28 -17.37
N GLY A 112 -5.39 -4.41 -18.45
CA GLY A 112 -4.86 -4.40 -19.82
C GLY A 112 -5.88 -3.91 -20.83
N LYS A 113 -5.39 -3.43 -21.97
CA LYS A 113 -6.17 -3.01 -23.13
C LYS A 113 -6.15 -4.14 -24.17
N GLU A 114 -7.33 -4.54 -24.63
CA GLU A 114 -7.42 -5.42 -25.79
C GLU A 114 -6.99 -4.65 -27.04
N LEU A 115 -6.09 -5.23 -27.83
CA LEU A 115 -5.60 -4.63 -29.05
C LEU A 115 -6.50 -5.04 -30.22
N PRO A 116 -7.09 -4.09 -30.96
CA PRO A 116 -7.95 -4.46 -32.07
C PRO A 116 -7.12 -5.03 -33.23
N GLU A 117 -7.55 -6.18 -33.76
CA GLU A 117 -6.87 -6.92 -34.84
C GLU A 117 -6.53 -6.06 -36.07
N TRP A 118 -7.41 -5.12 -36.42
CA TRP A 118 -7.27 -4.28 -37.61
C TRP A 118 -6.73 -2.89 -37.31
N TYR A 119 -6.29 -2.64 -36.08
CA TYR A 119 -5.78 -1.35 -35.66
C TYR A 119 -4.29 -1.24 -36.00
N SER A 120 -3.97 -0.60 -37.13
CA SER A 120 -2.60 -0.44 -37.64
C SER A 120 -2.13 1.01 -37.69
N ALA A 121 -2.88 1.95 -37.11
CA ALA A 121 -2.54 3.36 -37.15
C ALA A 121 -1.47 3.72 -36.11
N ASP A 122 -0.53 4.59 -36.50
CA ASP A 122 0.53 5.09 -35.61
C ASP A 122 0.00 5.98 -34.47
N ASN A 123 -1.19 6.55 -34.64
CA ASN A 123 -1.89 7.35 -33.64
C ASN A 123 -3.25 6.72 -33.30
N ASP A 124 -3.67 6.80 -32.04
CA ASP A 124 -4.97 6.33 -31.58
C ASP A 124 -6.12 7.16 -32.18
N TYR A 125 -7.07 6.50 -32.86
CA TYR A 125 -8.30 7.09 -33.36
C TYR A 125 -9.22 7.27 -32.17
N GLU A 126 -9.60 8.51 -31.90
CA GLU A 126 -10.59 8.80 -30.88
C GLU A 126 -12.00 8.58 -31.44
N ALA A 127 -12.80 7.78 -30.72
CA ALA A 127 -14.22 7.69 -31.02
C ALA A 127 -14.88 9.08 -30.91
N PRO A 128 -15.88 9.41 -31.74
CA PRO A 128 -16.63 10.66 -31.59
C PRO A 128 -17.15 10.83 -30.16
N LYS A 129 -17.13 12.06 -29.62
CA LYS A 129 -17.54 12.34 -28.22
C LYS A 129 -18.93 11.77 -27.86
N SER A 130 -19.86 11.74 -28.80
CA SER A 130 -21.21 11.16 -28.59
C SER A 130 -21.24 9.63 -28.46
N GLN A 131 -20.17 8.95 -28.86
CA GLN A 131 -19.99 7.50 -28.76
C GLN A 131 -19.06 7.10 -27.61
N GLN A 132 -18.39 8.07 -26.97
CA GLN A 132 -17.54 7.82 -25.81
C GLN A 132 -18.41 7.56 -24.58
N SER A 133 -18.03 6.55 -23.79
CA SER A 133 -18.66 6.34 -22.49
C SER A 133 -18.21 7.42 -21.51
N PRO A 134 -19.12 7.92 -20.64
CA PRO A 134 -18.73 8.79 -19.54
C PRO A 134 -17.98 8.04 -18.43
N LEU A 135 -18.00 6.70 -18.44
CA LEU A 135 -17.32 5.85 -17.47
C LEU A 135 -15.98 5.34 -18.02
N ARG A 136 -14.98 5.28 -17.12
CA ARG A 136 -13.69 4.67 -17.40
C ARG A 136 -13.83 3.15 -17.40
N HIS A 137 -13.49 2.53 -18.53
CA HIS A 137 -13.55 1.07 -18.68
C HIS A 137 -12.22 0.46 -18.29
N GLU A 138 -12.27 -0.52 -17.39
CA GLU A 138 -11.07 -1.20 -16.87
C GLU A 138 -11.25 -2.71 -16.99
N THR A 139 -10.35 -3.38 -17.71
CA THR A 139 -10.41 -4.83 -17.89
C THR A 139 -9.28 -5.50 -17.13
N PHE A 140 -9.63 -6.29 -16.12
CA PHE A 140 -8.72 -7.18 -15.42
C PHE A 140 -8.58 -8.50 -16.17
N TRP A 141 -7.37 -8.80 -16.60
CA TRP A 141 -6.99 -10.04 -17.27
C TRP A 141 -6.35 -10.99 -16.29
N CYS A 142 -6.84 -12.22 -16.24
CA CYS A 142 -6.32 -13.24 -15.34
C CYS A 142 -5.39 -14.23 -16.01
N TYR A 143 -4.35 -14.64 -15.28
CA TYR A 143 -3.56 -15.83 -15.61
C TYR A 143 -2.99 -16.47 -14.34
N GLU A 144 -2.72 -17.77 -14.42
CA GLU A 144 -2.13 -18.53 -13.33
C GLU A 144 -0.64 -18.19 -13.16
N LEU A 145 -0.23 -17.89 -11.93
CA LEU A 145 1.15 -17.62 -11.59
C LEU A 145 1.96 -18.91 -11.55
N ASN A 146 3.15 -18.90 -12.15
CA ASN A 146 4.08 -20.02 -12.05
C ASN A 146 4.55 -20.23 -10.59
N PRO A 147 5.08 -21.42 -10.23
CA PRO A 147 5.47 -21.73 -8.85
C PRO A 147 6.54 -20.80 -8.26
N LYS A 148 7.41 -20.21 -9.08
CA LYS A 148 8.45 -19.26 -8.63
C LYS A 148 7.80 -17.97 -8.16
N LEU A 149 6.89 -17.41 -8.96
CA LEU A 149 6.14 -16.21 -8.60
C LEU A 149 5.19 -16.46 -7.44
N ALA A 150 4.48 -17.59 -7.44
CA ALA A 150 3.58 -17.93 -6.35
C ALA A 150 4.29 -17.94 -4.98
N LYS A 151 5.57 -18.34 -4.93
CA LYS A 151 6.42 -18.23 -3.73
C LYS A 151 6.82 -16.79 -3.40
N ARG A 152 7.19 -15.97 -4.40
CA ARG A 152 7.47 -14.54 -4.19
C ARG A 152 6.26 -13.81 -3.60
N ILE A 153 5.06 -14.15 -4.07
CA ILE A 153 3.80 -13.64 -3.51
C ILE A 153 3.66 -14.01 -2.03
N ASP A 154 3.99 -15.24 -1.62
CA ASP A 154 3.91 -15.64 -0.21
C ASP A 154 4.86 -14.83 0.68
N VAL A 155 6.08 -14.59 0.21
CA VAL A 155 7.08 -13.75 0.92
C VAL A 155 6.59 -12.30 1.04
N ASP A 156 5.99 -11.75 0.00
CA ASP A 156 5.46 -10.37 0.04
C ASP A 156 4.26 -10.21 1.01
N LEU A 157 3.59 -11.32 1.36
CA LEU A 157 2.48 -11.38 2.32
C LEU A 157 2.93 -11.56 3.78
N GLU A 158 4.23 -11.52 4.06
CA GLU A 158 4.72 -11.52 5.44
C GLU A 158 4.18 -10.31 6.21
N ALA A 159 3.84 -10.57 7.48
CA ALA A 159 3.22 -9.60 8.36
C ALA A 159 4.15 -8.39 8.57
N PRO A 160 3.65 -7.15 8.36
CA PRO A 160 4.45 -5.96 8.55
C PRO A 160 4.67 -5.64 10.03
N ASN A 161 5.80 -4.99 10.34
CA ASN A 161 5.97 -4.23 11.57
C ASN A 161 5.59 -2.77 11.28
N TRP A 162 4.43 -2.33 11.79
CA TRP A 162 3.90 -1.00 11.51
C TRP A 162 4.70 0.13 12.14
N ASP A 163 5.33 -0.10 13.31
CA ASP A 163 6.19 0.89 13.95
C ASP A 163 7.46 1.14 13.12
N ASP A 164 8.07 0.07 12.59
CA ASP A 164 9.25 0.18 11.70
C ASP A 164 8.88 0.87 10.38
N ILE A 165 7.72 0.51 9.80
CA ILE A 165 7.21 1.15 8.58
C ILE A 165 6.97 2.63 8.82
N GLN A 166 6.40 3.01 9.96
CA GLN A 166 6.23 4.42 10.31
C GLN A 166 7.58 5.13 10.41
N ALA A 167 8.50 4.62 11.23
CA ALA A 167 9.79 5.25 11.44
C ALA A 167 10.55 5.44 10.12
N TYR A 168 10.53 4.42 9.25
CA TYR A 168 11.15 4.50 7.94
C TYR A 168 10.46 5.50 7.02
N THR A 169 9.12 5.49 6.95
CA THR A 169 8.36 6.41 6.08
C THR A 169 8.53 7.87 6.53
N ASP A 170 8.48 8.11 7.84
CA ASP A 170 8.70 9.44 8.43
C ASP A 170 10.11 9.95 8.08
N HIS A 171 11.13 9.13 8.27
CA HIS A 171 12.51 9.50 7.94
C HIS A 171 12.73 9.78 6.45
N GLU A 172 12.28 8.86 5.59
CA GLU A 172 12.60 8.91 4.16
C GLU A 172 11.80 9.97 3.39
N LEU A 173 10.62 10.33 3.88
CA LEU A 173 9.69 11.25 3.21
C LEU A 173 9.45 12.53 4.00
N PHE A 174 8.95 12.42 5.23
CA PHE A 174 8.41 13.58 5.97
C PHE A 174 9.49 14.41 6.65
N GLU A 175 10.62 13.81 7.04
CA GLU A 175 11.80 14.50 7.59
C GLU A 175 12.75 15.03 6.50
N SER A 176 12.47 14.75 5.23
CA SER A 176 13.28 15.20 4.10
C SER A 176 13.30 16.74 4.01
N SER A 177 14.45 17.32 3.68
CA SER A 177 14.57 18.76 3.39
C SER A 177 13.69 19.21 2.21
N LEU A 178 13.33 18.29 1.31
CA LEU A 178 12.43 18.57 0.18
C LEU A 178 10.95 18.67 0.61
N ALA A 179 10.60 18.06 1.75
CA ALA A 179 9.31 18.18 2.41
C ALA A 179 9.26 19.37 3.39
N GLN A 180 10.30 20.22 3.44
CA GLN A 180 10.27 21.43 4.24
C GLN A 180 9.05 22.31 3.87
N ASP A 181 8.41 22.85 4.91
CA ASP A 181 7.17 23.64 4.88
C ASP A 181 5.91 22.83 4.53
N PHE A 182 6.01 21.51 4.39
CA PHE A 182 4.84 20.65 4.32
C PHE A 182 4.06 20.72 5.65
N THR A 183 2.76 20.98 5.55
CA THR A 183 1.86 20.96 6.71
C THR A 183 1.08 19.66 6.69
N GLU A 184 1.23 18.86 7.75
CA GLU A 184 0.51 17.60 7.83
C GLU A 184 -1.01 17.82 7.91
N PRO A 185 -1.80 16.97 7.23
CA PRO A 185 -3.25 17.03 7.34
C PRO A 185 -3.70 16.70 8.78
N ALA A 186 -4.52 17.57 9.37
CA ALA A 186 -5.06 17.40 10.72
C ALA A 186 -6.24 16.40 10.80
N TYR A 187 -6.20 15.33 10.01
CA TYR A 187 -7.26 14.32 9.96
C TYR A 187 -6.96 13.18 10.95
N THR A 188 -7.23 13.41 12.24
CA THR A 188 -7.11 12.38 13.28
C THR A 188 -8.38 11.55 13.34
N ASN A 189 -8.24 10.22 13.45
CA ASN A 189 -9.35 9.27 13.59
C ASN A 189 -10.41 9.34 12.46
N LEU A 190 -10.02 9.82 11.28
CA LEU A 190 -10.90 9.87 10.12
C LEU A 190 -10.59 8.70 9.18
N PRO A 191 -11.60 7.88 8.80
CA PRO A 191 -11.41 6.86 7.78
C PRO A 191 -10.96 7.47 6.46
N TYR A 192 -10.15 6.73 5.71
CA TYR A 192 -9.66 7.16 4.40
C TYR A 192 -10.67 6.81 3.30
N TYR A 193 -11.22 7.83 2.65
CA TYR A 193 -12.24 7.69 1.59
C TYR A 193 -11.68 7.82 0.17
N GLY A 194 -10.36 7.98 0.01
CA GLY A 194 -9.74 8.17 -1.32
C GLY A 194 -9.81 9.59 -1.87
N THR A 195 -10.44 10.52 -1.15
CA THR A 195 -10.52 11.95 -1.47
C THR A 195 -10.33 12.80 -0.23
N MET A 196 -9.95 14.06 -0.41
CA MET A 196 -9.82 15.02 0.69
C MET A 196 -11.17 15.23 1.41
N PRO A 197 -11.19 15.30 2.75
CA PRO A 197 -12.42 15.43 3.55
C PRO A 197 -13.33 16.61 3.21
N ALA A 198 -12.77 17.74 2.74
CA ALA A 198 -13.56 18.90 2.33
C ALA A 198 -14.54 18.61 1.18
N ILE A 199 -14.31 17.54 0.41
CA ILE A 199 -15.16 17.09 -0.71
C ILE A 199 -16.30 16.16 -0.23
N GLN A 200 -16.29 15.74 1.04
CA GLN A 200 -17.15 14.68 1.57
C GLN A 200 -18.44 15.17 2.27
N ALA A 201 -18.65 16.49 2.40
CA ALA A 201 -19.70 17.06 3.26
C ALA A 201 -21.15 16.75 2.86
N ASP A 202 -21.41 16.15 1.69
CA ASP A 202 -22.75 16.14 1.07
C ASP A 202 -23.42 14.76 0.87
N ASN A 203 -22.83 13.61 1.22
CA ASN A 203 -23.46 12.31 0.89
C ASN A 203 -23.42 11.25 2.01
N GLU A 204 -24.61 10.76 2.40
CA GLU A 204 -24.85 9.69 3.38
C GLU A 204 -24.36 8.29 2.94
N SER A 205 -23.73 8.15 1.76
CA SER A 205 -23.32 6.87 1.16
C SER A 205 -21.80 6.73 0.91
N HIS A 206 -20.97 7.61 1.47
CA HIS A 206 -19.53 7.48 1.34
C HIS A 206 -18.96 6.43 2.29
N LEU A 207 -18.55 5.30 1.73
CA LEU A 207 -17.80 4.26 2.42
C LEU A 207 -16.30 4.55 2.33
N ALA A 208 -15.57 4.25 3.40
CA ALA A 208 -14.11 4.30 3.41
C ALA A 208 -13.53 3.22 2.50
N LEU A 209 -12.34 3.44 1.93
CA LEU A 209 -11.70 2.47 1.05
C LEU A 209 -11.23 1.20 1.77
N ILE A 210 -11.15 1.26 3.10
CA ILE A 210 -10.80 0.16 3.98
C ILE A 210 -11.96 -0.02 4.96
N PRO A 211 -12.42 -1.27 5.23
CA PRO A 211 -13.47 -1.53 6.21
C PRO A 211 -13.16 -0.95 7.59
N THR A 212 -14.13 -0.24 8.17
CA THR A 212 -13.99 0.48 9.45
C THR A 212 -14.36 -0.36 10.68
N ASP A 213 -14.60 -1.66 10.51
CA ASP A 213 -14.89 -2.59 11.62
C ASP A 213 -13.65 -2.92 12.47
N TYR A 214 -12.48 -2.45 12.04
CA TYR A 214 -11.19 -2.63 12.71
C TYR A 214 -10.58 -1.27 12.98
N SER A 215 -9.83 -1.15 14.07
CA SER A 215 -8.95 0.02 14.22
C SER A 215 -7.81 -0.16 13.21
N ALA A 216 -7.78 0.72 12.23
CA ALA A 216 -6.78 0.79 11.16
C ALA A 216 -6.29 2.25 11.04
N ASP A 217 -6.23 2.95 12.18
CA ASP A 217 -6.03 4.39 12.26
C ASP A 217 -4.72 4.80 11.59
N TYR A 218 -3.67 3.99 11.75
CA TYR A 218 -2.38 4.24 11.12
C TYR A 218 -2.46 4.17 9.59
N ALA A 219 -3.17 3.18 9.04
CA ALA A 219 -3.38 3.09 7.59
C ALA A 219 -4.16 4.31 7.07
N HIS A 220 -5.27 4.66 7.71
CA HIS A 220 -6.10 5.78 7.28
C HIS A 220 -5.35 7.11 7.33
N GLN A 221 -4.68 7.39 8.44
CA GLN A 221 -3.91 8.62 8.61
C GLN A 221 -2.76 8.70 7.60
N THR A 222 -2.00 7.61 7.42
CA THR A 222 -0.82 7.62 6.55
C THR A 222 -1.21 7.75 5.08
N LEU A 223 -2.31 7.14 4.63
CA LEU A 223 -2.81 7.36 3.26
C LEU A 223 -3.16 8.84 3.01
N TYR A 224 -3.77 9.52 3.98
CA TYR A 224 -3.98 10.97 3.89
C TYR A 224 -2.67 11.77 3.84
N ARG A 225 -1.70 11.43 4.69
CA ARG A 225 -0.37 12.09 4.71
C ARG A 225 0.36 11.93 3.38
N LEU A 226 0.33 10.73 2.78
CA LEU A 226 0.96 10.43 1.50
C LEU A 226 0.31 11.18 0.33
N ASP A 227 -1.03 11.19 0.24
CA ASP A 227 -1.75 11.96 -0.79
C ASP A 227 -1.42 13.46 -0.68
N ALA A 228 -1.48 14.02 0.53
CA ALA A 228 -1.18 15.43 0.77
C ALA A 228 0.28 15.80 0.45
N LEU A 229 1.24 14.92 0.79
CA LEU A 229 2.64 15.13 0.46
C LEU A 229 2.88 15.07 -1.06
N ASN A 230 2.25 14.12 -1.75
CA ASN A 230 2.33 14.04 -3.20
C ASN A 230 1.77 15.32 -3.85
N ASP A 231 0.59 15.78 -3.45
CA ASP A 231 -0.02 17.01 -3.97
C ASP A 231 0.89 18.24 -3.74
N PHE A 232 1.48 18.34 -2.55
CA PHE A 232 2.45 19.39 -2.20
C PHE A 232 3.68 19.38 -3.11
N ILE A 233 4.30 18.21 -3.31
CA ILE A 233 5.48 18.07 -4.17
C ILE A 233 5.14 18.30 -5.66
N GLN A 234 4.00 17.80 -6.15
CA GLN A 234 3.56 18.08 -7.52
C GLN A 234 3.34 19.58 -7.73
N THR A 235 2.75 20.28 -6.75
CA THR A 235 2.57 21.73 -6.80
C THR A 235 3.91 22.46 -6.90
N LYS A 236 4.91 22.06 -6.09
CA LYS A 236 6.29 22.61 -6.17
C LYS A 236 6.96 22.31 -7.52
N ILE A 237 6.70 21.15 -8.13
CA ILE A 237 7.24 20.81 -9.45
C ILE A 237 6.60 21.67 -10.56
N GLN A 238 5.29 21.89 -10.49
CA GLN A 238 4.54 22.70 -11.48
C GLN A 238 4.83 24.19 -11.34
N HIS A 239 5.10 24.66 -10.12
CA HIS A 239 5.42 26.05 -9.80
C HIS A 239 6.79 26.12 -9.11
N PRO A 240 7.90 26.00 -9.86
CA PRO A 240 9.24 25.87 -9.30
C PRO A 240 9.82 27.22 -8.87
N TYR A 241 9.07 27.95 -8.05
CA TYR A 241 9.44 29.23 -7.47
C TYR A 241 9.49 29.10 -5.95
N ARG A 242 10.45 29.75 -5.32
CA ARG A 242 10.49 29.94 -3.87
C ARG A 242 9.45 30.97 -3.44
N ALA A 243 9.24 31.08 -2.13
CA ALA A 243 8.30 32.05 -1.54
C ALA A 243 8.69 33.52 -1.82
N ASP A 244 9.97 33.79 -2.09
CA ASP A 244 10.52 35.09 -2.49
C ASP A 244 10.39 35.36 -4.01
N GLY A 245 9.87 34.39 -4.78
CA GLY A 245 9.72 34.47 -6.23
C GLY A 245 10.95 34.01 -7.03
N GLU A 246 12.05 33.60 -6.39
CA GLU A 246 13.21 33.08 -7.10
C GLU A 246 12.93 31.70 -7.72
N VAL A 247 13.38 31.49 -8.95
CA VAL A 247 13.26 30.20 -9.65
C VAL A 247 14.21 29.18 -9.01
N LEU A 248 13.70 27.98 -8.73
CA LEU A 248 14.53 26.86 -8.26
C LEU A 248 15.59 26.49 -9.32
N SER A 249 16.80 26.17 -8.85
CA SER A 249 17.87 25.76 -9.77
C SER A 249 17.51 24.46 -10.51
N PRO A 250 18.10 24.19 -11.69
CA PRO A 250 17.84 22.94 -12.42
C PRO A 250 18.09 21.68 -11.59
N GLU A 251 19.11 21.70 -10.73
CA GLU A 251 19.43 20.60 -9.80
C GLU A 251 18.33 20.43 -8.73
N GLN A 252 17.84 21.54 -8.14
CA GLN A 252 16.74 21.48 -7.17
C GLN A 252 15.45 20.93 -7.81
N GLN A 253 15.16 21.34 -9.05
CA GLN A 253 14.03 20.81 -9.80
C GLN A 253 14.18 19.31 -10.11
N LEU A 254 15.40 18.85 -10.44
CA LEU A 254 15.69 17.43 -10.64
C LEU A 254 15.50 16.63 -9.35
N ASN A 255 16.01 17.15 -8.21
CA ASN A 255 15.83 16.52 -6.90
C ASN A 255 14.36 16.39 -6.50
N LEU A 256 13.53 17.39 -6.80
CA LEU A 256 12.08 17.30 -6.59
C LEU A 256 11.44 16.19 -7.43
N ARG A 257 11.87 16.01 -8.68
CA ARG A 257 11.36 14.91 -9.54
C ARG A 257 11.77 13.54 -9.02
N HIS A 258 13.02 13.37 -8.59
CA HIS A 258 13.47 12.12 -7.96
C HIS A 258 12.73 11.85 -6.64
N PHE A 259 12.49 12.89 -5.85
CA PHE A 259 11.72 12.76 -4.62
C PHE A 259 10.25 12.40 -4.89
N SER A 260 9.63 12.96 -5.92
CA SER A 260 8.31 12.54 -6.39
C SER A 260 8.29 11.05 -6.75
N GLN A 261 9.29 10.54 -7.47
CA GLN A 261 9.39 9.11 -7.79
C GLN A 261 9.54 8.25 -6.52
N LYS A 262 10.30 8.74 -5.53
CA LYS A 262 10.45 8.08 -4.23
C LYS A 262 9.14 8.03 -3.44
N ILE A 263 8.36 9.11 -3.46
CA ILE A 263 7.01 9.15 -2.88
C ILE A 263 6.12 8.11 -3.55
N ASP A 264 6.11 8.05 -4.88
CA ASP A 264 5.31 7.07 -5.63
C ASP A 264 5.71 5.62 -5.27
N ASP A 265 7.01 5.32 -5.18
CA ASP A 265 7.53 3.99 -4.81
C ASP A 265 7.15 3.58 -3.38
N LEU A 266 7.41 4.45 -2.40
CA LEU A 266 7.08 4.18 -0.99
C LEU A 266 5.57 4.12 -0.76
N SER A 267 4.79 4.97 -1.45
CA SER A 267 3.33 4.91 -1.40
C SER A 267 2.82 3.59 -1.96
N ALA A 268 3.35 3.14 -3.10
CA ALA A 268 2.97 1.85 -3.68
C ALA A 268 3.27 0.67 -2.75
N LYS A 269 4.44 0.66 -2.09
CA LYS A 269 4.79 -0.34 -1.06
C LYS A 269 3.82 -0.31 0.12
N PHE A 270 3.54 0.89 0.64
CA PHE A 270 2.60 1.08 1.75
C PHE A 270 1.20 0.59 1.42
N ILE A 271 0.66 0.96 0.24
CA ILE A 271 -0.66 0.55 -0.25
C ILE A 271 -0.78 -0.98 -0.31
N SER A 272 0.24 -1.68 -0.83
CA SER A 272 0.26 -3.16 -0.85
C SER A 272 0.20 -3.74 0.57
N LYS A 273 0.97 -3.21 1.52
CA LYS A 273 0.94 -3.67 2.91
C LYS A 273 -0.42 -3.41 3.56
N VAL A 274 -1.00 -2.23 3.36
CA VAL A 274 -2.34 -1.90 3.85
C VAL A 274 -3.39 -2.85 3.27
N ALA A 275 -3.43 -3.04 1.96
CA ALA A 275 -4.40 -3.93 1.31
C ALA A 275 -4.36 -5.36 1.87
N ASN A 276 -3.16 -5.85 2.21
CA ASN A 276 -2.94 -7.22 2.65
C ASN A 276 -3.06 -7.42 4.17
N HIS A 277 -2.93 -6.35 4.97
CA HIS A 277 -2.81 -6.39 6.43
C HIS A 277 -3.62 -5.33 7.20
N TYR A 278 -4.59 -4.67 6.54
CA TYR A 278 -5.38 -3.56 7.09
C TYR A 278 -5.95 -3.81 8.49
N LYS A 279 -6.37 -5.05 8.81
CA LYS A 279 -6.94 -5.42 10.12
C LYS A 279 -5.98 -5.19 11.30
N THR A 280 -4.68 -5.10 11.03
CA THR A 280 -3.61 -4.94 12.03
C THR A 280 -2.91 -3.60 11.94
N ALA A 281 -3.33 -2.70 11.05
CA ALA A 281 -2.63 -1.46 10.74
C ALA A 281 -2.79 -0.40 11.84
N GLN A 282 -2.16 -0.67 12.98
CA GLN A 282 -2.10 0.17 14.16
C GLN A 282 -0.66 0.22 14.67
N LEU A 283 -0.32 1.32 15.30
CA LEU A 283 0.97 1.52 15.95
C LEU A 283 0.92 1.01 17.38
N THR A 284 2.07 0.60 17.90
CA THR A 284 2.16 0.25 19.31
C THR A 284 1.92 1.51 20.14
N PRO A 285 1.00 1.48 21.13
CA PRO A 285 0.78 2.64 21.99
C PRO A 285 2.10 3.06 22.64
N LYS A 286 2.54 4.30 22.41
CA LYS A 286 3.67 4.86 23.14
C LYS A 286 3.25 4.94 24.61
N VAL A 287 3.76 4.03 25.43
CA VAL A 287 3.58 4.08 26.88
C VAL A 287 4.23 5.37 27.34
N ALA A 288 3.41 6.40 27.59
CA ALA A 288 3.88 7.55 28.33
C ALA A 288 4.37 7.03 29.68
N PRO A 289 5.59 7.40 30.13
CA PRO A 289 6.02 7.05 31.48
C PRO A 289 4.95 7.55 32.44
N ASP A 290 4.35 6.63 33.18
CA ASP A 290 3.26 6.92 34.10
C ASP A 290 3.71 8.06 35.04
N PRO A 291 3.03 9.22 35.03
CA PRO A 291 3.43 10.39 35.81
C PRO A 291 3.36 10.14 37.33
N PHE A 292 2.84 9.00 37.77
CA PHE A 292 2.75 8.60 39.17
C PHE A 292 3.81 7.57 39.61
N VAL A 293 4.71 7.13 38.73
CA VAL A 293 5.86 6.29 39.11
C VAL A 293 6.88 7.18 39.85
N GLY A 294 6.62 7.39 41.14
CA GLY A 294 7.43 8.23 42.03
C GLY A 294 6.67 8.77 43.26
N MET A 295 5.33 8.72 43.28
CA MET A 295 4.54 9.09 44.45
C MET A 295 4.14 7.86 45.25
N SER A 296 5.13 7.16 45.81
CA SER A 296 4.89 6.24 46.93
C SER A 296 5.26 6.97 48.22
N THR A 297 4.26 7.51 48.91
CA THR A 297 4.40 7.96 50.29
C THR A 297 4.44 6.75 51.22
N GLU A 298 5.59 6.10 51.36
CA GLU A 298 5.86 5.25 52.51
C GLU A 298 7.32 5.42 52.95
N ASP A 299 7.50 6.36 53.87
CA ASP A 299 8.70 6.51 54.67
C ASP A 299 8.56 5.63 55.94
N ARG A 300 9.66 4.99 56.37
CA ARG A 300 9.86 4.14 57.58
C ARG A 300 9.46 2.66 57.42
N SER A 301 10.37 1.69 57.36
CA SER A 301 11.40 1.36 58.36
C SER A 301 12.03 -0.04 58.04
N PRO A 302 12.96 -0.58 58.85
CA PRO A 302 14.41 -0.58 58.67
C PRO A 302 15.02 -1.85 58.05
N LYS A 303 16.27 -1.68 57.60
CA LYS A 303 17.22 -2.70 57.13
C LYS A 303 17.22 -3.99 57.98
N ILE A 304 17.11 -5.13 57.31
CA ILE A 304 17.63 -6.41 57.79
C ILE A 304 18.60 -6.97 56.75
N SER A 305 19.87 -6.91 57.11
CA SER A 305 21.01 -7.46 56.40
C SER A 305 20.93 -8.99 56.38
N LYS A 306 21.07 -9.61 55.20
CA LYS A 306 21.50 -11.01 55.10
C LYS A 306 22.56 -11.19 54.02
N ALA A 307 23.78 -11.36 54.52
CA ALA A 307 24.85 -12.25 54.08
C ALA A 307 25.17 -12.34 52.58
N GLU A 308 26.27 -11.68 52.21
CA GLU A 308 27.11 -12.04 51.07
C GLU A 308 27.55 -13.50 51.12
N LYS A 309 27.49 -14.16 49.97
CA LYS A 309 28.38 -15.27 49.61
C LYS A 309 29.23 -14.84 48.41
N PRO A 310 30.52 -15.19 48.38
CA PRO A 310 31.48 -14.63 47.43
C PRO A 310 31.40 -15.37 46.09
N GLN A 311 31.52 -14.63 44.99
CA GLN A 311 31.80 -15.19 43.67
C GLN A 311 33.02 -14.50 43.05
N ASP A 312 33.88 -15.35 42.51
CA ASP A 312 35.25 -15.13 42.07
C ASP A 312 35.47 -14.03 41.02
N PRO A 313 36.70 -13.48 40.96
CA PRO A 313 37.13 -12.56 39.94
C PRO A 313 37.55 -13.32 38.67
N GLY A 314 36.98 -12.93 37.52
CA GLY A 314 37.64 -13.12 36.22
C GLY A 314 36.83 -13.86 35.17
N LYS A 315 36.32 -13.10 34.20
CA LYS A 315 36.49 -13.41 32.76
C LYS A 315 36.15 -12.20 31.90
N SER A 316 37.19 -11.70 31.23
CA SER A 316 37.12 -10.69 30.17
C SER A 316 36.29 -11.20 28.99
N SER A 317 35.18 -10.52 28.69
CA SER A 317 34.29 -10.81 27.57
C SER A 317 34.56 -9.84 26.41
N SER A 318 35.65 -10.06 25.67
CA SER A 318 35.92 -9.35 24.40
C SER A 318 35.28 -10.03 23.17
N SER A 319 34.75 -11.26 23.33
CA SER A 319 34.11 -12.03 22.25
C SER A 319 32.63 -11.73 22.07
N ALA A 320 31.93 -11.25 23.11
CA ALA A 320 30.51 -10.90 23.01
C ALA A 320 30.29 -9.71 22.06
N ASN A 321 31.16 -8.70 22.10
CA ASN A 321 31.01 -7.49 21.27
C ASN A 321 31.24 -7.77 19.78
N VAL A 322 32.13 -8.71 19.43
CA VAL A 322 32.39 -9.07 18.02
C VAL A 322 31.23 -9.87 17.44
N LEU A 323 30.64 -10.78 18.22
CA LEU A 323 29.50 -11.58 17.77
C LEU A 323 28.25 -10.70 17.59
N THR A 324 28.03 -9.74 18.49
CA THR A 324 26.96 -8.74 18.35
C THR A 324 27.15 -7.87 17.11
N LEU A 325 28.38 -7.43 16.82
CA LEU A 325 28.66 -6.61 15.63
C LEU A 325 28.42 -7.38 14.32
N ILE A 326 28.82 -8.65 14.27
CA ILE A 326 28.59 -9.53 13.11
C ILE A 326 27.10 -9.74 12.89
N VAL A 327 26.32 -9.99 13.94
CA VAL A 327 24.86 -10.16 13.84
C VAL A 327 24.20 -8.88 13.34
N ILE A 328 24.59 -7.72 13.88
CA ILE A 328 24.06 -6.43 13.42
C ILE A 328 24.42 -6.18 11.95
N THR A 329 25.65 -6.51 11.54
CA THR A 329 26.09 -6.32 10.15
C THR A 329 25.33 -7.23 9.20
N VAL A 330 25.06 -8.49 9.57
CA VAL A 330 24.24 -9.41 8.76
C VAL A 330 22.80 -8.91 8.65
N ILE A 331 22.22 -8.38 9.72
CA ILE A 331 20.87 -7.79 9.70
C ILE A 331 20.83 -6.57 8.79
N ILE A 332 21.82 -5.66 8.87
CA ILE A 332 21.91 -4.49 8.01
C ILE A 332 22.09 -4.89 6.53
N CYS A 333 22.92 -5.89 6.24
CA CYS A 333 23.09 -6.40 4.88
C CYS A 333 21.82 -7.08 4.34
N LEU A 334 21.06 -7.78 5.17
CA LEU A 334 19.78 -8.38 4.77
C LEU A 334 18.71 -7.32 4.54
N ILE A 335 18.66 -6.28 5.38
CA ILE A 335 17.75 -5.13 5.19
C ILE A 335 18.15 -4.38 3.91
N GLY A 336 19.43 -4.08 3.69
CA GLY A 336 19.89 -3.40 2.46
C GLY A 336 19.65 -4.23 1.19
N TYR A 337 19.85 -5.55 1.25
CA TYR A 337 19.57 -6.45 0.13
C TYR A 337 18.08 -6.60 -0.16
N TYR A 338 17.23 -6.61 0.88
CA TYR A 338 15.79 -6.78 0.74
C TYR A 338 15.06 -5.50 0.33
N PHE A 339 15.56 -4.34 0.74
CA PHE A 339 14.98 -3.03 0.41
C PHE A 339 15.66 -2.31 -0.77
N GLY A 340 16.73 -2.87 -1.33
CA GLY A 340 17.40 -2.36 -2.52
C GLY A 340 18.15 -1.05 -2.27
N LEU A 341 19.33 -1.17 -1.66
CA LEU A 341 20.45 -0.22 -1.84
C LEU A 341 21.32 -0.64 -3.02
#